data_AF-A0A7W9BC82-F1
#
_entry.id   AF-A0A7W9BC82-F1
#
_cell.length_a   1.000
_cell.length_b   1.000
_cell.length_c   1.000
_cell.angle_alpha   90.00
_cell.angle_beta   90.00
_cell.angle_gamma   90.00
#
_symmetry.space_group_name_H-M   'P 1'
#
loop_
_entity.id
_entity.type
_entity.pdbx_description
1 polymer ?
#
loop_
_entity_poly.entity_id
_entity_poly.type
_entity_poly.pdbx_seq_one_letter_code
_entity_poly.pdbx_strand_id
1 'polypeptide(L)'
;MAQALLILLMVSQGTAVDVWTGGDDELTQRFAHALRAATHHIPPSDNDRQIRALVEQIEPLRSRRLRVVVSFERNGRHIGTSRCTAREDDLSLCVARASAAAKRLLVKIR
;
A
#
# COMPACT_ATOMS: atom_id res chain seq x y z
N MET A 1 -27.99 33.89 25.51
CA MET A 1 -28.26 32.74 24.61
C MET A 1 -27.39 32.89 23.38
N ALA A 2 -26.21 32.25 23.36
CA ALA A 2 -25.22 32.21 22.27
C ALA A 2 -24.11 31.25 22.78
N GLN A 3 -23.49 30.30 22.09
CA GLN A 3 -23.33 29.94 20.68
C GLN A 3 -23.14 28.41 20.63
N ALA A 4 -23.68 27.77 19.59
CA ALA A 4 -23.44 26.36 19.30
C ALA A 4 -22.01 26.17 18.79
N LEU A 5 -21.20 25.39 19.52
CA LEU A 5 -19.86 24.98 19.10
C LEU A 5 -19.99 23.81 18.12
N LEU A 6 -19.94 24.09 16.82
CA LEU A 6 -19.83 23.07 15.79
C LEU A 6 -18.37 22.61 15.70
N ILE A 7 -18.02 21.55 16.43
CA ILE A 7 -16.72 20.89 16.28
C ILE A 7 -16.74 20.15 14.93
N LEU A 8 -16.09 20.74 13.92
CA LEU A 8 -15.71 20.03 12.70
C LEU A 8 -14.75 18.90 13.08
N LEU A 9 -15.30 17.70 13.30
CA LEU A 9 -14.55 16.47 13.22
C LEU A 9 -14.05 16.33 11.78
N MET A 10 -12.82 16.82 11.53
CA MET A 10 -12.03 16.33 10.40
C MET A 10 -11.79 14.84 10.64
N VAL A 11 -12.71 14.01 10.16
CA VAL A 11 -12.49 12.57 10.04
C VAL A 11 -11.37 12.44 9.01
N SER A 12 -10.13 12.22 9.47
CA SER A 12 -9.09 11.71 8.60
C SER A 12 -9.62 10.40 8.03
N GLN A 13 -10.00 10.42 6.76
CA GLN A 13 -10.47 9.21 6.08
C GLN A 13 -9.28 8.25 6.01
N GLY A 14 -9.15 7.37 7.00
CA GLY A 14 -8.11 6.35 7.03
C GLY A 14 -8.23 5.49 5.78
N THR A 15 -7.12 5.32 5.06
CA THR A 15 -7.08 4.41 3.90
C THR A 15 -7.08 2.97 4.38
N ALA A 16 -7.74 2.07 3.66
CA ALA A 16 -7.74 0.63 3.98
C ALA A 16 -6.33 0.00 3.91
N VAL A 17 -5.45 0.61 3.13
CA VAL A 17 -4.06 0.22 2.94
C VAL A 17 -3.16 1.38 3.31
N ASP A 18 -2.25 1.14 4.24
CA ASP A 18 -1.20 2.08 4.64
C ASP A 18 0.13 1.64 4.02
N VAL A 19 0.75 2.48 3.20
CA VAL A 19 1.92 2.09 2.37
C VAL A 19 3.21 2.70 2.92
N TRP A 20 4.14 1.83 3.27
CA TRP A 20 5.45 2.13 3.86
C TRP A 20 6.57 1.71 2.92
N THR A 21 7.75 2.29 3.08
CA THR A 21 8.95 1.92 2.31
C THR A 21 10.04 1.39 3.24
N GLY A 22 10.71 0.33 2.81
CA GLY A 22 11.92 -0.19 3.47
C GLY A 22 13.22 0.49 3.02
N GLY A 23 13.14 1.33 1.99
CA GLY A 23 14.24 2.16 1.49
C GLY A 23 13.80 3.60 1.20
N ASP A 24 14.76 4.50 1.08
CA ASP A 24 14.58 5.93 0.79
C ASP A 24 14.96 6.31 -0.66
N ASP A 25 15.35 5.33 -1.48
CA ASP A 25 15.71 5.56 -2.87
C ASP A 25 14.49 6.00 -3.72
N GLU A 26 14.77 6.80 -4.76
CA GLU A 26 13.73 7.42 -5.60
C GLU A 26 12.80 6.36 -6.22
N LEU A 27 13.35 5.22 -6.65
CA LEU A 27 12.60 4.16 -7.32
C LEU A 27 11.58 3.53 -6.37
N THR A 28 12.01 3.18 -5.15
CA THR A 28 11.15 2.65 -4.08
C THR A 28 10.07 3.67 -3.69
N GLN A 29 10.42 4.96 -3.56
CA GLN A 29 9.45 6.02 -3.24
C GLN A 29 8.40 6.22 -4.34
N ARG A 30 8.82 6.25 -5.61
CA ARG A 30 7.89 6.36 -6.76
C ARG A 30 6.94 5.16 -6.82
N PHE A 31 7.45 3.95 -6.59
CA PHE A 31 6.62 2.75 -6.55
C PHE A 31 5.60 2.83 -5.40
N ALA A 32 6.04 3.23 -4.21
CA ALA A 32 5.15 3.39 -3.07
C ALA A 32 4.07 4.44 -3.29
N HIS A 33 4.42 5.58 -3.90
CA HIS A 33 3.44 6.61 -4.30
C HIS A 33 2.41 6.06 -5.28
N ALA A 34 2.85 5.34 -6.32
CA ALA A 34 1.95 4.69 -7.28
C ALA A 34 1.06 3.64 -6.62
N LEU A 35 1.59 2.86 -5.66
CA LEU A 35 0.81 1.89 -4.91
C LEU A 35 -0.24 2.56 -4.02
N ARG A 36 0.10 3.66 -3.32
CA ARG A 36 -0.87 4.46 -2.54
C ARG A 36 -2.03 4.91 -3.42
N ALA A 37 -1.74 5.48 -4.59
CA ALA A 37 -2.77 5.89 -5.55
C ALA A 37 -3.62 4.68 -6.00
N ALA A 38 -2.99 3.55 -6.31
CA ALA A 38 -3.66 2.34 -6.75
C ALA A 38 -4.50 1.64 -5.66
N THR A 39 -4.31 1.96 -4.38
CA THR A 39 -5.10 1.41 -3.26
C THR A 39 -6.03 2.43 -2.61
N HIS A 40 -5.96 3.70 -3.00
CA HIS A 40 -6.75 4.79 -2.40
C HIS A 40 -8.26 4.56 -2.49
N HIS A 41 -8.72 3.96 -3.59
CA HIS A 41 -10.14 3.67 -3.83
C HIS A 41 -10.66 2.44 -3.05
N ILE A 42 -9.80 1.75 -2.29
CA ILE A 42 -10.22 0.60 -1.50
C ILE A 42 -10.83 1.13 -0.20
N PRO A 43 -12.14 0.94 0.04
CA PRO A 43 -12.80 1.53 1.20
C PRO A 43 -12.28 0.89 2.49
N PRO A 44 -12.08 1.68 3.57
CA PRO A 44 -11.82 1.12 4.88
C PRO A 44 -13.02 0.27 5.30
N SER A 45 -12.75 -0.97 5.73
CA SER A 45 -13.68 -1.77 6.53
C SER A 45 -13.17 -1.62 7.95
N ASP A 46 -14.04 -1.28 8.92
CA ASP A 46 -13.79 -1.12 10.38
C ASP A 46 -12.31 -0.95 10.80
N ASN A 47 -11.95 0.17 11.44
CA ASN A 47 -10.58 0.61 11.77
C ASN A 47 -9.55 -0.49 12.16
N ASP A 48 -9.96 -1.62 12.75
CA ASP A 48 -9.14 -2.80 13.04
C ASP A 48 -8.70 -3.65 11.83
N ARG A 49 -9.14 -3.34 10.60
CA ARG A 49 -8.85 -4.15 9.40
C ARG A 49 -7.87 -3.51 8.43
N GLN A 50 -7.33 -2.33 8.75
CA GLN A 50 -6.28 -1.70 7.95
C GLN A 50 -5.12 -2.69 7.74
N ILE A 51 -4.56 -2.71 6.53
CA ILE A 51 -3.35 -3.46 6.23
C ILE A 51 -2.20 -2.49 5.98
N ARG A 52 -1.04 -2.79 6.53
CA ARG A 52 0.21 -2.14 6.17
C ARG A 52 0.80 -2.88 4.96
N ALA A 53 1.18 -2.15 3.92
CA ALA A 53 1.93 -2.64 2.77
C ALA A 53 3.34 -2.05 2.83
N LEU A 54 4.32 -2.86 3.19
CA LEU A 54 5.74 -2.49 3.17
C LEU A 54 6.33 -2.81 1.79
N VAL A 55 6.67 -1.77 1.03
CA VAL A 55 7.48 -1.88 -0.18
C VAL A 55 8.93 -2.06 0.26
N GLU A 56 9.47 -3.26 0.11
CA GLU A 56 10.89 -3.51 0.34
C GLU A 56 11.72 -2.73 -0.68
N GLN A 57 12.98 -2.43 -0.34
CA GLN A 57 13.88 -1.74 -1.25
C GLN A 57 13.92 -2.45 -2.61
N ILE A 58 13.67 -1.70 -3.69
CA ILE A 58 13.64 -2.27 -5.04
C ILE A 58 15.06 -2.62 -5.46
N GLU A 59 15.31 -3.91 -5.67
CA GLU A 59 16.64 -4.40 -6.00
C GLU A 59 16.80 -4.61 -7.52
N PRO A 60 17.91 -4.15 -8.12
CA PRO A 60 18.24 -4.50 -9.48
C PRO A 60 18.61 -5.98 -9.59
N LEU A 61 18.18 -6.60 -10.68
CA LEU A 61 18.57 -7.93 -11.11
C LEU A 61 19.47 -7.87 -12.34
N ARG A 62 20.09 -9.00 -12.68
CA ARG A 62 20.73 -9.19 -13.99
C ARG A 62 19.72 -8.91 -15.11
N SER A 63 20.18 -8.32 -16.21
CA SER A 63 19.37 -7.98 -17.41
C SER A 63 18.43 -6.76 -17.28
N ARG A 64 18.81 -5.72 -16.50
CA ARG A 64 18.03 -4.47 -16.34
C ARG A 64 16.59 -4.69 -15.85
N ARG A 65 16.38 -5.78 -15.10
CA ARG A 65 15.11 -6.06 -14.43
C ARG A 65 15.20 -5.64 -12.97
N LEU A 66 14.06 -5.38 -12.36
CA LEU A 66 13.92 -4.98 -10.98
C LEU A 66 13.13 -6.06 -10.25
N ARG A 67 13.57 -6.43 -9.04
CA ARG A 67 12.79 -7.23 -8.11
C ARG A 67 12.02 -6.29 -7.19
N VAL A 68 10.69 -6.42 -7.23
CA VAL A 68 9.80 -5.69 -6.34
C VAL A 68 9.16 -6.69 -5.38
N VAL A 69 9.26 -6.41 -4.09
CA VAL A 69 8.61 -7.20 -3.03
C VAL A 69 7.77 -6.25 -2.19
N VAL A 70 6.50 -6.60 -2.01
CA VAL A 70 5.58 -5.90 -1.12
C VAL A 70 5.07 -6.88 -0.08
N SER A 71 5.44 -6.64 1.18
CA SER A 71 5.02 -7.43 2.32
C SER A 71 3.81 -6.79 2.98
N PHE A 72 2.79 -7.58 3.30
CA PHE A 72 1.55 -7.11 3.89
C PHE A 72 1.45 -7.56 5.34
N GLU A 73 1.12 -6.62 6.23
CA GLU A 73 0.97 -6.84 7.66
C GLU A 73 -0.39 -6.32 8.15
N ARG A 74 -0.90 -6.92 9.21
CA ARG A 74 -1.99 -6.38 10.01
C ARG A 74 -1.69 -6.62 11.47
N ASN A 75 -1.84 -5.58 12.31
CA ASN A 75 -1.62 -5.66 13.76
C ASN A 75 -0.25 -6.31 14.10
N GLY A 76 0.79 -5.94 13.35
CA GLY A 76 2.14 -6.47 13.49
C GLY A 76 2.34 -7.91 12.98
N ARG A 77 1.31 -8.57 12.43
CA ARG A 77 1.39 -9.92 11.89
C ARG A 77 1.46 -9.89 10.36
N HIS A 78 2.43 -10.61 9.80
CA HIS A 78 2.51 -10.85 8.37
C HIS A 78 1.30 -11.65 7.85
N ILE A 79 0.63 -11.16 6.81
CA ILE A 79 -0.56 -11.77 6.20
C ILE A 79 -0.38 -12.12 4.72
N GLY A 80 0.73 -11.72 4.09
CA GLY A 80 1.08 -12.16 2.75
C GLY A 80 2.17 -11.32 2.09
N THR A 81 2.64 -11.78 0.92
CA THR A 81 3.64 -11.06 0.11
C THR A 81 3.20 -11.04 -1.36
N SER A 82 3.41 -9.91 -2.03
CA SER A 82 3.37 -9.80 -3.48
C SER A 82 4.80 -9.68 -4.01
N ARG A 83 5.20 -10.57 -4.91
CA ARG A 83 6.51 -10.52 -5.60
C ARG A 83 6.30 -10.27 -7.08
N CYS A 84 7.09 -9.39 -7.65
CA CYS A 84 7.03 -9.05 -9.05
C CYS A 84 8.43 -8.78 -9.62
N THR A 85 8.63 -9.09 -10.89
CA THR A 85 9.85 -8.76 -11.61
C THR A 85 9.50 -8.09 -12.93
N ALA A 86 9.86 -6.83 -13.08
CA ALA A 86 9.57 -6.01 -14.26
C ALA A 86 10.82 -5.23 -14.67
N ARG A 87 10.78 -4.59 -15.84
CA ARG A 87 11.70 -3.50 -16.16
C ARG A 87 11.21 -2.22 -15.48
N GLU A 88 12.04 -1.18 -15.44
CA GLU A 88 11.67 0.09 -14.81
C GLU A 88 10.47 0.77 -15.49
N ASP A 89 10.41 0.72 -16.82
CA ASP A 89 9.30 1.19 -17.65
C ASP A 89 7.99 0.42 -17.43
N ASP A 90 8.08 -0.80 -16.91
CA ASP A 90 6.95 -1.71 -16.69
C ASP A 90 6.53 -1.84 -15.21
N LEU A 91 6.99 -0.95 -14.32
CA LEU A 91 6.68 -1.03 -12.88
C LEU A 91 5.17 -0.94 -12.57
N SER A 92 4.39 -0.33 -13.45
CA SER A 92 2.92 -0.26 -13.32
C SER A 92 2.26 -1.64 -13.21
N LEU A 93 2.80 -2.67 -13.90
CA LEU A 93 2.34 -4.05 -13.77
C LEU A 93 2.55 -4.60 -12.35
N CYS A 94 3.68 -4.26 -11.74
CA CYS A 94 3.98 -4.66 -10.37
C CYS A 94 3.07 -3.94 -9.36
N VAL A 95 2.75 -2.67 -9.60
CA VAL A 95 1.78 -1.92 -8.80
C VAL A 95 0.40 -2.57 -8.88
N ALA A 96 -0.08 -2.89 -10.08
CA ALA A 96 -1.38 -3.54 -10.26
C ALA A 96 -1.46 -4.90 -9.53
N ARG A 97 -0.39 -5.72 -9.59
CA ARG A 97 -0.31 -6.99 -8.87
C ARG A 97 -0.34 -6.81 -7.35
N ALA A 98 0.41 -5.84 -6.84
CA ALA A 98 0.44 -5.53 -5.41
C ALA A 98 -0.92 -5.00 -4.91
N SER A 99 -1.56 -4.09 -5.65
CA SER A 99 -2.92 -3.60 -5.33
C SER A 99 -3.96 -4.72 -5.36
N ALA A 100 -3.90 -5.62 -6.35
CA ALA A 100 -4.78 -6.79 -6.39
C ALA A 100 -4.52 -7.79 -5.24
N ALA A 101 -3.29 -7.91 -4.77
CA ALA A 101 -2.98 -8.69 -3.57
C ALA A 101 -3.57 -8.02 -2.32
N ALA A 102 -3.39 -6.72 -2.14
CA ALA A 102 -3.97 -5.93 -1.05
C ALA A 102 -5.51 -6.09 -1.00
N LYS A 103 -6.19 -5.92 -2.13
CA LYS A 103 -7.66 -6.10 -2.23
C LYS A 103 -8.10 -7.50 -1.81
N ARG A 104 -7.41 -8.56 -2.29
CA ARG A 104 -7.72 -9.95 -1.91
C ARG A 104 -7.50 -10.20 -0.42
N LEU A 105 -6.43 -9.66 0.14
CA LEU A 105 -6.12 -9.78 1.56
C LEU A 105 -7.14 -9.05 2.43
N LEU A 106 -7.75 -7.96 1.95
CA LEU A 106 -8.85 -7.29 2.65
C LEU A 106 -10.18 -8.07 2.57
N VAL A 107 -10.46 -8.75 1.45
CA VAL A 107 -11.72 -9.51 1.26
C VAL A 107 -11.74 -10.85 1.99
N LYS A 108 -10.61 -11.57 2.09
CA LYS A 108 -10.53 -12.90 2.76
C LYS A 108 -10.92 -12.92 4.25
N ILE A 109 -11.31 -11.79 4.82
CA ILE A 109 -11.64 -11.62 6.25
C ILE A 109 -13.13 -11.28 6.44
N ARG A 110 -13.89 -11.15 5.35
CA ARG A 110 -15.36 -11.04 5.43
C ARG A 110 -16.00 -12.40 5.61
#